data_AF-A0AA51U786-F1
#
_entry.id   AF-A0AA51U786-F1
#
_cell.length_a   1.000
_cell.length_b   1.000
_cell.length_c   1.000
_cell.angle_alpha   90.00
_cell.angle_beta   90.00
_cell.angle_gamma   90.00
#
_symmetry.space_group_name_H-M   'P 1'
#
loop_
_entity.id
_entity.type
_entity.pdbx_description
1 polymer ?
#
loop_
_entity_poly.entity_id
_entity_poly.type
_entity_poly.pdbx_seq_one_letter_code
_entity_poly.pdbx_strand_id
1 'polypeptide(L)' 'MHHPALGAIELEFSTFVVGGRPDLNTMVYSPATFKVMEQFRSLIASAR' A
#
# COMPACT_ATOMS: atom_id res chain seq x y z
N MET A 1 -4.00 -14.03 1.92
CA MET A 1 -5.13 -13.18 1.48
C MET A 1 -4.81 -12.70 0.07
N HIS A 2 -5.75 -12.78 -0.88
CA HIS A 2 -5.52 -12.42 -2.28
C HIS A 2 -6.33 -11.17 -2.65
N HIS A 3 -5.69 -10.19 -3.29
CA HIS A 3 -6.38 -9.02 -3.84
C HIS A 3 -7.18 -9.44 -5.08
N PRO A 4 -8.47 -9.08 -5.20
CA PRO A 4 -9.34 -9.56 -6.27
C PRO A 4 -8.85 -9.22 -7.69
N ALA A 5 -8.14 -8.10 -7.85
CA ALA A 5 -7.58 -7.70 -9.16
C ALA A 5 -6.08 -8.00 -9.33
N LEU A 6 -5.32 -8.17 -8.24
CA LEU A 6 -3.84 -8.22 -8.28
C LEU A 6 -3.28 -9.57 -7.83
N GLY A 7 -4.13 -10.45 -7.29
CA GLY A 7 -3.70 -11.72 -6.71
C GLY A 7 -2.89 -11.52 -5.43
N ALA A 8 -1.87 -12.35 -5.23
CA ALA A 8 -0.97 -12.22 -4.09
C ALA A 8 -0.06 -11.01 -4.29
N ILE A 9 -0.04 -10.12 -3.29
CA ILE A 9 0.81 -8.92 -3.27
C ILE A 9 1.61 -8.89 -1.97
N GLU A 10 2.83 -8.40 -2.07
CA GLU A 10 3.73 -8.20 -0.93
C GLU A 10 3.85 -6.71 -0.65
N LEU A 11 3.60 -6.34 0.60
CA LEU A 11 3.59 -4.95 1.06
C LEU A 11 4.48 -4.81 2.29
N GLU A 12 5.21 -3.71 2.36
CA GLU A 12 5.89 -3.27 3.57
C GLU A 12 4.91 -2.48 4.43
N PHE A 13 4.93 -2.75 5.74
CA PHE A 13 4.12 -2.04 6.72
C PHE A 13 4.99 -1.05 7.50
N SER A 14 4.52 0.19 7.58
CA SER A 14 5.12 1.21 8.44
C SER A 14 4.04 1.99 9.18
N THR A 15 4.38 2.46 10.39
CA THR A 15 3.51 3.30 11.20
C THR A 15 4.25 4.56 11.65
N PHE A 16 3.53 5.68 11.64
CA PHE A 16 4.06 6.99 11.99
C PHE A 16 3.10 7.67 12.97
N VAL A 17 3.64 8.23 14.05
CA VAL A 17 2.87 9.05 14.99
C VAL A 17 2.58 10.40 14.35
N VAL A 18 1.35 10.89 14.51
CA VAL A 18 1.03 12.26 14.10
C VAL A 18 1.53 13.22 15.19
N GLY A 19 2.46 14.10 14.83
CA GLY A 19 3.04 15.07 15.76
C GLY A 19 1.97 15.88 16.48
N GLY A 20 2.05 15.94 17.82
CA GLY A 20 1.10 16.68 18.65
C GLY A 20 -0.25 15.98 18.88
N ARG A 21 -0.47 14.78 18.31
CA ARG A 21 -1.71 13.99 18.45
C ARG A 21 -1.38 12.53 18.80
N PRO A 22 -1.12 12.23 20.09
CA PRO A 22 -0.72 10.88 20.54
C PRO A 22 -1.81 9.82 20.34
N ASP A 23 -3.06 10.26 20.14
CA ASP A 23 -4.20 9.42 19.81
C ASP A 23 -4.27 9.02 18.32
N LEU A 24 -3.42 9.62 17.47
CA LEU A 24 -3.43 9.40 16.03
C LEU A 24 -2.13 8.75 15.54
N ASN A 25 -2.30 7.70 14.74
CA ASN A 25 -1.21 7.05 14.01
C ASN A 25 -1.60 6.91 12.54
N THR A 26 -0.65 7.15 11.65
CA THR A 26 -0.77 6.82 10.23
C THR A 26 -0.20 5.43 9.99
N MET A 27 -0.92 4.60 9.25
CA MET A 27 -0.47 3.29 8.79
C MET A 27 -0.27 3.35 7.29
N VAL A 28 0.92 3.01 6.83
CA VAL A 28 1.27 3.01 5.40
C VAL A 28 1.65 1.60 4.98
N TYR A 29 1.03 1.16 3.88
CA TYR A 29 1.35 -0.08 3.20
C TYR A 29 1.93 0.25 1.83
N SER A 30 3.23 0.08 1.66
CA SER A 30 3.94 0.34 0.40
C SER A 30 4.20 -0.96 -0.36
N PRO A 31 4.27 -0.95 -1.71
CA PRO A 31 4.72 -2.10 -2.48
C PRO A 31 6.13 -2.52 -2.03
N ALA A 32 6.29 -3.76 -1.57
CA ALA A 32 7.60 -4.28 -1.12
C ALA A 32 8.57 -4.55 -2.27
N THR A 33 8.05 -4.67 -3.49
CA THR A 33 8.85 -4.97 -4.68
C THR A 33 8.45 -4.09 -5.86
N PHE A 34 9.39 -3.89 -6.78
CA PHE A 34 9.14 -3.17 -8.04
C PHE A 34 8.04 -3.84 -8.87
N LYS A 35 7.98 -5.18 -8.86
CA LYS A 35 6.92 -5.95 -9.54
C LYS A 35 5.53 -5.57 -9.02
N VAL A 36 5.36 -5.52 -7.70
CA VAL A 36 4.07 -5.13 -7.09
C VAL A 36 3.76 -3.66 -7.38
N MET A 37 4.77 -2.78 -7.38
CA MET A 37 4.58 -1.37 -7.73
C MET A 37 4.00 -1.19 -9.15
N GLU A 38 4.53 -1.89 -10.14
CA GLU A 38 4.04 -1.82 -11.53
C GLU A 38 2.61 -2.37 -11.66
N GLN A 39 2.27 -3.42 -10.92
CA GLN A 39 0.89 -3.93 -10.85
C GLN A 39 -0.09 -2.87 -10.35
N PHE A 40 0.25 -2.15 -9.28
CA PHE A 40 -0.57 -1.05 -8.77
C PHE A 40 -0.69 0.11 -9.78
N ARG A 41 0.40 0.50 -10.44
CA ARG A 41 0.39 1.55 -11.48
C ARG A 41 -0.56 1.19 -12.63
N SER A 42 -0.51 -0.05 -13.11
CA SER A 42 -1.40 -0.54 -14.15
C SER A 42 -2.86 -0.51 -13.72
N LEU A 43 -3.15 -0.95 -12.49
CA LEU A 43 -4.51 -0.91 -11.94
C LEU A 43 -5.07 0.52 -11.87
N ILE A 44 -4.29 1.47 -11.35
CA ILE A 44 -4.69 2.89 -11.26
C ILE A 44 -4.94 3.47 -12.65
N ALA A 45 -4.07 3.17 -13.62
CA ALA A 45 -4.25 3.63 -14.99
C ALA A 45 -5.52 3.07 -15.65
N SER A 46 -5.90 1.82 -15.33
CA SER A 46 -7.11 1.17 -15.84
C SER A 46 -8.43 1.61 -15.18
N ALA A 47 -8.34 2.23 -14.00
CA ALA A 47 -9.51 2.71 -13.25
C ALA A 47 -9.97 4.12 -13.69
N ARG A 48 -9.34 4.70 -14.72
CA ARG A 48 -9.61 6.03 -15.25
C ARG A 48 -10.40 5.94 -16.55
#